data_AF-A0A7C4VIH0-F1
#
_entry.id   AF-A0A7C4VIH0-F1
#
_cell.length_a   1.000
_cell.length_b   1.000
_cell.length_c   1.000
_cell.angle_alpha   90.00
_cell.angle_beta   90.00
_cell.angle_gamma   90.00
#
_symmetry.space_group_name_H-M   'P 1'
#
loop_
_entity.id
_entity.type
_entity.pdbx_description
1 polymer ?
#
loop_
_entity_poly.entity_id
_entity_poly.type
_entity_poly.pdbx_seq_one_letter_code
_entity_poly.pdbx_strand_id
1 'polypeptide(L)'
;MSVKLNIVNAVKDYSPGTRMYFAASSEMYGQPETVPQNENTTFKPRSPYATFKLAGFWTTRTYRDAYGLFISNGISFNHESEVRGPEFVTMKISQAVTRIASGSRKQLKLGNLGARKDWGYAQDYVEGMWMMLQYDRPDDFVLGTGELHTVREFATEAFSVAGMRIHWKGEGVNERGIDEDGN
;
A
#
# COMPACT_ATOMS: atom_id res chain seq x y z
N MET A 1 14.74 -11.05 -19.36
CA MET A 1 14.97 -9.61 -19.09
C MET A 1 13.71 -9.06 -18.42
N SER A 2 13.82 -8.37 -17.28
CA SER A 2 12.65 -7.89 -16.51
C SER A 2 11.78 -6.94 -17.34
N VAL A 3 10.45 -7.11 -17.33
CA VAL A 3 9.48 -6.28 -18.09
C VAL A 3 9.72 -4.77 -17.91
N LYS A 4 10.12 -4.36 -16.71
CA LYS A 4 10.46 -2.96 -16.39
C LYS A 4 11.60 -2.41 -17.24
N LEU A 5 12.66 -3.20 -17.40
CA LEU A 5 13.82 -2.84 -18.21
C LEU A 5 13.44 -2.70 -19.69
N ASN A 6 12.51 -3.52 -20.17
CA ASN A 6 12.04 -3.44 -21.55
C ASN A 6 11.28 -2.12 -21.80
N ILE A 7 10.41 -1.70 -20.88
CA ILE A 7 9.65 -0.45 -21.01
C ILE A 7 10.58 0.77 -20.96
N VAL A 8 11.50 0.81 -20.00
CA VAL A 8 12.41 1.95 -19.87
C VAL A 8 13.35 2.03 -21.08
N ASN A 9 13.84 0.91 -21.60
CA ASN A 9 14.57 0.89 -22.86
C ASN A 9 13.72 1.38 -24.04
N ALA A 10 12.46 0.96 -24.12
CA ALA A 10 11.59 1.41 -25.20
C ALA A 10 11.37 2.94 -25.17
N VAL A 11 11.19 3.53 -23.97
CA VAL A 11 11.13 4.99 -23.80
C VAL A 11 12.43 5.63 -24.24
N LYS A 12 13.58 5.13 -23.76
CA LYS A 12 14.90 5.67 -24.11
C LYS A 12 15.17 5.63 -25.62
N ASP A 13 14.93 4.50 -26.26
CA ASP A 13 15.34 4.24 -27.64
C ASP A 13 14.37 4.81 -28.67
N TYR A 14 13.07 4.88 -28.35
CA TYR A 14 12.03 5.23 -29.32
C TYR A 14 11.18 6.46 -28.97
N SER A 15 11.13 6.88 -27.70
CA SER A 15 10.29 8.02 -27.28
C SER A 15 10.86 8.77 -26.06
N PRO A 16 12.08 9.35 -26.16
CA PRO A 16 12.79 9.91 -25.00
C PRO A 16 12.09 11.14 -24.39
N GLY A 17 11.16 11.78 -25.11
CA GLY A 17 10.34 12.88 -24.59
C GLY A 17 9.15 12.44 -23.73
N THR A 18 8.85 11.14 -23.64
CA THR A 18 7.74 10.63 -22.85
C THR A 18 8.02 10.78 -21.36
N ARG A 19 7.06 11.37 -20.63
CA ARG A 19 7.06 11.34 -19.16
C ARG A 19 6.55 10.00 -18.66
N MET A 20 7.36 9.32 -17.85
CA MET A 20 7.07 7.98 -17.33
C MET A 20 6.90 8.02 -15.80
N TYR A 21 5.90 7.31 -15.32
CA TYR A 21 5.70 7.08 -13.89
C TYR A 21 5.99 5.62 -13.56
N PHE A 22 6.75 5.39 -12.49
CA PHE A 22 6.96 4.06 -11.94
C PHE A 22 6.27 3.93 -10.58
N ALA A 23 5.31 2.99 -10.50
CA ALA A 23 4.64 2.62 -9.27
C ALA A 23 5.59 1.80 -8.38
N ALA A 24 6.40 2.48 -7.57
CA ALA A 24 7.15 1.89 -6.48
C ALA A 24 6.21 1.56 -5.30
N SER A 25 6.76 1.23 -4.12
CA SER A 25 5.94 0.83 -2.97
C SER A 25 6.67 1.05 -1.65
N SER A 26 5.94 1.47 -0.62
CA SER A 26 6.45 1.54 0.76
C SER A 26 6.97 0.20 1.29
N GLU A 27 6.52 -0.94 0.73
CA GLU A 27 7.02 -2.27 1.07
C GLU A 27 8.55 -2.43 0.82
N MET A 28 9.15 -1.54 0.01
CA MET A 28 10.60 -1.46 -0.16
C MET A 28 11.33 -1.06 1.13
N TYR A 29 10.70 -0.28 2.02
CA TYR A 29 11.27 0.09 3.31
C TYR A 29 11.32 -1.10 4.27
N GLY A 30 10.37 -2.03 4.18
CA GLY A 30 10.31 -3.25 4.99
C GLY A 30 10.27 -2.98 6.50
N GLN A 31 11.41 -3.08 7.18
CA GLN A 31 11.56 -2.76 8.61
C GLN A 31 12.40 -1.49 8.76
N PRO A 32 11.81 -0.31 8.59
CA PRO A 32 12.54 0.96 8.62
C PRO A 32 13.05 1.25 10.04
N GLU A 33 14.19 1.95 10.12
CA GLU A 33 14.75 2.43 11.38
C GLU A 33 14.03 3.68 11.89
N THR A 34 13.42 4.44 10.99
CA THR A 34 12.72 5.69 11.26
C THR A 34 11.26 5.62 10.87
N VAL A 35 10.40 6.27 11.64
CA VAL A 35 8.97 6.48 11.35
C VAL A 35 8.68 7.96 11.65
N PRO A 36 8.13 8.74 10.70
CA PRO A 36 7.73 8.37 9.34
C PRO A 36 8.93 8.10 8.40
N GLN A 37 8.67 7.44 7.27
CA GLN A 37 9.65 7.26 6.20
C GLN A 37 9.53 8.37 5.15
N ASN A 38 10.64 8.68 4.50
CA ASN A 38 10.77 9.64 3.40
C ASN A 38 11.66 9.07 2.30
N GLU A 39 11.91 9.86 1.25
CA GLU A 39 12.71 9.51 0.07
C GLU A 39 14.16 9.12 0.42
N ASN A 40 14.67 9.60 1.54
CA ASN A 40 16.03 9.33 2.03
C ASN A 40 16.10 8.12 2.98
N THR A 41 14.95 7.55 3.34
CA THR A 41 14.92 6.40 4.27
C THR A 41 15.50 5.16 3.60
N THR A 42 16.36 4.44 4.30
CA THR A 42 17.03 3.25 3.77
C THR A 42 16.03 2.12 3.47
N PHE A 43 16.11 1.55 2.27
CA PHE A 43 15.32 0.39 1.88
C PHE A 43 15.84 -0.92 2.49
N LYS A 44 14.94 -1.71 3.08
CA LYS A 44 15.24 -3.03 3.68
C LYS A 44 14.13 -4.04 3.34
N PRO A 45 13.98 -4.45 2.06
CA PRO A 45 12.85 -5.26 1.60
C PRO A 45 12.78 -6.62 2.32
N ARG A 46 11.55 -7.06 2.63
CA ARG A 46 11.29 -8.32 3.37
C ARG A 46 10.48 -9.35 2.59
N SER A 47 10.26 -9.12 1.30
CA SER A 47 9.53 -10.06 0.44
C SER A 47 10.11 -10.06 -0.98
N PRO A 48 9.94 -11.15 -1.75
CA PRO A 48 10.29 -11.16 -3.16
C PRO A 48 9.64 -10.01 -3.94
N TYR A 49 8.39 -9.68 -3.62
CA TYR A 49 7.67 -8.54 -4.19
C TYR A 49 8.41 -7.21 -3.95
N ALA A 50 8.79 -6.93 -2.69
CA ALA A 50 9.52 -5.73 -2.33
C ALA A 50 10.90 -5.66 -3.01
N THR A 51 11.62 -6.78 -3.10
CA THR A 51 12.89 -6.88 -3.83
C THR A 51 12.72 -6.56 -5.32
N PHE A 52 11.68 -7.09 -5.97
CA PHE A 52 11.38 -6.78 -7.37
C PHE A 52 10.93 -5.34 -7.60
N LYS A 53 10.27 -4.70 -6.63
CA LYS A 53 9.95 -3.28 -6.68
C LYS A 53 11.20 -2.43 -6.54
N LEU A 54 12.08 -2.77 -5.60
CA LEU A 54 13.36 -2.08 -5.38
C LEU A 54 14.27 -2.14 -6.61
N ALA A 55 14.35 -3.31 -7.27
CA ALA A 55 15.09 -3.42 -8.54
C ALA A 55 14.52 -2.49 -9.62
N GLY A 56 13.20 -2.35 -9.69
CA GLY A 56 12.54 -1.43 -10.61
C GLY A 56 12.83 0.03 -10.30
N PHE A 57 12.72 0.41 -9.02
CA PHE A 57 13.04 1.76 -8.52
C PHE A 57 14.45 2.19 -8.90
N TRP A 58 15.44 1.34 -8.66
CA TRP A 58 16.82 1.66 -9.04
C TRP A 58 17.02 1.67 -10.55
N THR A 59 16.35 0.78 -11.29
CA THR A 59 16.43 0.78 -12.77
C THR A 59 15.94 2.12 -13.33
N THR A 60 14.77 2.59 -12.91
CA THR A 60 14.18 3.84 -13.40
C THR A 60 14.98 5.05 -12.98
N ARG A 61 15.45 5.10 -11.73
CA ARG A 61 16.33 6.16 -11.22
C ARG A 61 17.65 6.23 -12.00
N THR A 62 18.32 5.11 -12.21
CA THR A 62 19.57 5.08 -12.99
C THR A 62 19.35 5.57 -14.42
N TYR A 63 18.23 5.23 -15.06
CA TYR A 63 17.95 5.71 -16.42
C TYR A 63 17.61 7.20 -16.48
N ARG A 64 16.85 7.72 -15.50
CA ARG A 64 16.64 9.16 -15.33
C ARG A 64 17.99 9.88 -15.24
N ASP A 65 18.87 9.43 -14.35
CA ASP A 65 20.13 10.11 -14.04
C ASP A 65 21.15 9.99 -15.20
N ALA A 66 21.21 8.82 -15.87
CA ALA A 66 22.19 8.57 -16.93
C ALA A 66 21.79 9.13 -18.30
N TYR A 67 20.48 9.23 -18.59
CA TYR A 67 19.98 9.60 -19.92
C TYR A 67 19.11 10.86 -19.92
N GLY A 68 18.89 11.50 -18.76
CA GLY A 68 18.07 12.71 -18.66
C GLY A 68 16.58 12.49 -18.97
N LEU A 69 16.08 11.26 -18.79
CA LEU A 69 14.69 10.91 -19.06
C LEU A 69 13.76 11.41 -17.95
N PHE A 70 12.56 11.86 -18.30
CA PHE A 70 11.53 12.21 -17.31
C PHE A 70 10.89 10.93 -16.75
N ILE A 71 11.47 10.40 -15.67
CA ILE A 71 10.94 9.22 -14.97
C ILE A 71 10.76 9.52 -13.48
N SER A 72 9.51 9.59 -13.02
CA SER A 72 9.20 9.81 -11.60
C SER A 72 8.87 8.49 -10.91
N ASN A 73 9.45 8.26 -9.73
CA ASN A 73 9.11 7.10 -8.90
C ASN A 73 8.13 7.52 -7.80
N GLY A 74 6.92 6.98 -7.81
CA GLY A 74 5.98 7.14 -6.70
C GLY A 74 6.12 6.01 -5.70
N ILE A 75 6.65 6.30 -4.52
CA ILE A 75 6.77 5.39 -3.38
C ILE A 75 5.47 5.48 -2.57
N SER A 76 4.43 4.84 -3.09
CA SER A 76 3.11 4.85 -2.47
C SER A 76 3.02 3.91 -1.27
N PHE A 77 2.47 4.42 -0.18
CA PHE A 77 1.97 3.65 0.96
C PHE A 77 0.66 2.93 0.60
N ASN A 78 0.09 2.21 1.56
CA ASN A 78 -1.13 1.45 1.29
C ASN A 78 -2.25 2.43 0.93
N HIS A 79 -2.99 2.08 -0.11
CA HIS A 79 -4.13 2.84 -0.57
C HIS A 79 -5.22 1.86 -0.97
N GLU A 80 -6.44 2.19 -0.57
CA GLU A 80 -7.57 1.29 -0.56
C GLU A 80 -8.74 1.96 -1.29
N SER A 81 -9.68 1.15 -1.77
CA SER A 81 -10.91 1.60 -2.42
C SER A 81 -11.91 0.46 -2.51
N GLU A 82 -13.08 0.76 -3.04
CA GLU A 82 -14.17 -0.18 -3.30
C GLU A 82 -13.77 -1.27 -4.31
N VAL A 83 -12.79 -0.99 -5.16
CA VAL A 83 -12.27 -1.93 -6.18
C VAL A 83 -11.03 -2.70 -5.73
N ARG A 84 -10.63 -2.57 -4.45
CA ARG A 84 -9.49 -3.31 -3.90
C ARG A 84 -9.72 -4.82 -3.98
N GLY A 85 -8.67 -5.57 -4.30
CA GLY A 85 -8.73 -7.03 -4.39
C GLY A 85 -9.14 -7.69 -3.05
N PRO A 86 -9.92 -8.78 -3.08
CA PRO A 86 -10.40 -9.47 -1.88
C PRO A 86 -9.30 -10.13 -1.03
N GLU A 87 -8.11 -10.30 -1.58
CA GLU A 87 -6.92 -10.81 -0.88
C GLU A 87 -6.33 -9.82 0.13
N PHE A 88 -6.61 -8.52 -0.03
CA PHE A 88 -6.12 -7.48 0.87
C PHE A 88 -6.96 -7.39 2.13
N VAL A 89 -6.30 -7.10 3.26
CA VAL A 89 -6.91 -7.19 4.60
C VAL A 89 -8.13 -6.27 4.77
N THR A 90 -8.08 -5.07 4.21
CA THR A 90 -9.16 -4.07 4.25
C THR A 90 -10.42 -4.59 3.55
N MET A 91 -10.31 -5.03 2.31
CA MET A 91 -11.44 -5.59 1.56
C MET A 91 -11.95 -6.90 2.19
N LYS A 92 -11.04 -7.76 2.66
CA LYS A 92 -11.40 -8.97 3.39
C LYS A 92 -12.24 -8.67 4.63
N ILE A 93 -11.88 -7.62 5.39
CA ILE A 93 -12.65 -7.15 6.54
C ILE A 93 -14.01 -6.62 6.08
N SER A 94 -14.05 -5.67 5.14
CA SER A 94 -15.30 -5.05 4.67
C SER A 94 -16.30 -6.06 4.12
N GLN A 95 -15.83 -7.05 3.34
CA GLN A 95 -16.68 -8.14 2.83
C GLN A 95 -17.19 -9.04 3.95
N ALA A 96 -16.37 -9.32 4.96
CA ALA A 96 -16.79 -10.13 6.09
C ALA A 96 -17.81 -9.41 6.97
N VAL A 97 -17.61 -8.11 7.24
CA VAL A 97 -18.58 -7.27 7.96
C VAL A 97 -19.93 -7.30 7.23
N THR A 98 -19.94 -7.01 5.93
CA THR A 98 -21.17 -7.02 5.12
C THR A 98 -21.90 -8.37 5.22
N ARG A 99 -21.15 -9.46 5.09
CA ARG A 99 -21.69 -10.83 5.16
C ARG A 99 -22.22 -11.18 6.56
N ILE A 100 -21.51 -10.79 7.62
CA ILE A 100 -21.92 -11.05 9.01
C ILE A 100 -23.15 -10.23 9.36
N ALA A 101 -23.18 -8.93 9.01
CA ALA A 101 -24.34 -8.06 9.17
C ALA A 101 -25.58 -8.59 8.44
N SER A 102 -25.38 -9.32 7.34
CA SER A 102 -26.46 -10.00 6.59
C SER A 102 -26.87 -11.36 7.20
N GLY A 103 -26.45 -11.67 8.43
CA GLY A 103 -26.83 -12.87 9.18
C GLY A 103 -25.91 -14.09 9.00
N SER A 104 -24.75 -13.94 8.36
CA SER A 104 -23.81 -15.05 8.22
C SER A 104 -23.06 -15.36 9.51
N ARG A 105 -23.10 -16.63 9.95
CA ARG A 105 -22.35 -17.11 11.13
C ARG A 105 -20.88 -17.46 10.86
N LYS A 106 -20.36 -17.24 9.65
CA LYS A 106 -18.98 -17.59 9.32
C LYS A 106 -18.02 -16.51 9.81
N GLN A 107 -17.20 -16.88 10.78
CA GLN A 107 -16.20 -16.03 11.43
C GLN A 107 -15.17 -15.46 10.44
N LEU A 108 -14.73 -14.23 10.70
CA LEU A 108 -13.60 -13.60 10.03
C LEU A 108 -12.30 -14.04 10.72
N LYS A 109 -11.40 -14.68 9.97
CA LYS A 109 -10.05 -15.02 10.44
C LYS A 109 -9.04 -13.99 9.94
N LEU A 110 -8.36 -13.32 10.86
CA LEU A 110 -7.29 -12.36 10.57
C LEU A 110 -5.94 -12.90 11.08
N GLY A 111 -4.86 -12.30 10.56
CA GLY A 111 -3.49 -12.57 11.01
C GLY A 111 -3.11 -11.65 12.18
N ASN A 112 -1.98 -10.96 12.04
CA ASN A 112 -1.49 -10.02 13.05
C ASN A 112 -2.40 -8.77 13.16
N LEU A 113 -3.20 -8.70 14.23
CA LEU A 113 -4.08 -7.57 14.54
C LEU A 113 -3.31 -6.30 14.94
N GLY A 114 -2.10 -6.45 15.48
CA GLY A 114 -1.22 -5.35 15.86
C GLY A 114 -0.38 -4.79 14.70
N ALA A 115 -0.51 -5.35 13.50
CA ALA A 115 0.17 -4.82 12.32
C ALA A 115 -0.34 -3.40 12.04
N ARG A 116 0.59 -2.43 11.95
CA ARG A 116 0.32 -1.03 11.66
C ARG A 116 0.57 -0.72 10.19
N LYS A 117 -0.35 0.02 9.58
CA LYS A 117 -0.28 0.46 8.19
C LYS A 117 -0.81 1.90 8.06
N ASP A 118 -0.24 2.63 7.11
CA ASP A 118 -0.74 3.91 6.63
C ASP A 118 -1.62 3.60 5.42
N TRP A 119 -2.92 3.86 5.55
CA TRP A 119 -3.96 3.58 4.54
C TRP A 119 -4.58 4.89 4.06
N GLY A 120 -4.34 5.24 2.80
CA GLY A 120 -5.04 6.32 2.12
C GLY A 120 -6.11 5.84 1.14
N TYR A 121 -6.77 6.78 0.46
CA TYR A 121 -7.76 6.48 -0.57
C TYR A 121 -7.11 6.42 -1.96
N ALA A 122 -7.42 5.38 -2.74
CA ALA A 122 -6.75 5.14 -4.01
C ALA A 122 -6.96 6.28 -5.03
N GLN A 123 -8.07 7.01 -4.96
CA GLN A 123 -8.35 8.14 -5.85
C GLN A 123 -7.37 9.30 -5.63
N ASP A 124 -7.10 9.65 -4.37
CA ASP A 124 -6.13 10.69 -4.02
C ASP A 124 -4.72 10.28 -4.48
N TYR A 125 -4.43 8.98 -4.43
CA TYR A 125 -3.14 8.45 -4.83
C TYR A 125 -2.93 8.57 -6.33
N VAL A 126 -3.93 8.22 -7.16
CA VAL A 126 -3.80 8.36 -8.62
C VAL A 126 -3.71 9.83 -9.05
N GLU A 127 -4.36 10.74 -8.34
CA GLU A 127 -4.15 12.18 -8.55
C GLU A 127 -2.70 12.57 -8.25
N GLY A 128 -2.14 12.11 -7.13
CA GLY A 128 -0.73 12.28 -6.79
C GLY A 128 0.20 11.73 -7.89
N MET A 129 -0.08 10.54 -8.44
CA MET A 129 0.70 9.97 -9.55
C MET A 129 0.68 10.87 -10.79
N TRP A 130 -0.49 11.44 -11.12
CA TRP A 130 -0.63 12.36 -12.24
C TRP A 130 0.13 13.67 -11.99
N MET A 131 0.04 14.23 -10.78
CA MET A 131 0.76 15.46 -10.39
C MET A 131 2.28 15.30 -10.47
N MET A 132 2.82 14.15 -10.07
CA MET A 132 4.26 13.85 -10.21
C MET A 132 4.75 13.88 -11.66
N LEU A 133 3.87 13.58 -12.61
CA LEU A 133 4.15 13.70 -14.04
C LEU A 133 4.00 15.13 -14.56
N GLN A 134 3.36 16.04 -13.82
CA GLN A 134 3.24 17.45 -14.18
C GLN A 134 4.39 18.30 -13.63
N TYR A 135 5.12 17.80 -12.64
CA TYR A 135 6.22 18.51 -11.99
C TYR A 135 7.32 18.95 -12.98
N ASP A 136 8.04 20.02 -12.65
CA ASP A 136 9.03 20.63 -13.57
C ASP A 136 10.21 19.70 -13.89
N ARG A 137 10.59 18.87 -12.91
CA ARG A 137 11.69 17.90 -13.04
C ARG A 137 11.25 16.51 -12.55
N PRO A 138 11.77 15.42 -13.13
CA PRO A 138 11.49 14.09 -12.61
C PRO A 138 12.15 13.90 -11.24
N ASP A 139 11.46 13.27 -10.29
CA ASP A 139 11.98 13.00 -8.95
C ASP A 139 11.36 11.73 -8.33
N ASP A 140 11.84 11.35 -7.16
CA ASP A 140 11.25 10.31 -6.33
C ASP A 140 10.33 10.97 -5.28
N PHE A 141 9.13 10.43 -5.08
CA PHE A 141 8.14 11.01 -4.17
C PHE A 141 7.55 9.94 -3.26
N VAL A 142 7.53 10.21 -1.95
CA VAL A 142 6.76 9.42 -0.99
C VAL A 142 5.32 9.92 -0.95
N LEU A 143 4.36 8.99 -1.04
CA LEU A 143 2.94 9.31 -0.95
C LEU A 143 2.27 8.43 0.13
N GLY A 144 1.89 9.06 1.23
CA GLY A 144 1.25 8.45 2.40
C GLY A 144 0.40 9.48 3.15
N THR A 145 -0.51 9.03 4.01
CA THR A 145 -1.33 9.92 4.85
C THR A 145 -0.54 10.47 6.04
N GLY A 146 0.50 9.75 6.47
CA GLY A 146 1.25 10.03 7.69
C GLY A 146 0.59 9.44 8.95
N GLU A 147 -0.55 8.78 8.83
CA GLU A 147 -1.33 8.24 9.94
C GLU A 147 -1.25 6.71 9.96
N LEU A 148 -0.83 6.14 11.10
CA LEU A 148 -0.71 4.70 11.26
C LEU A 148 -1.88 4.14 12.06
N HIS A 149 -2.58 3.18 11.47
CA HIS A 149 -3.64 2.43 12.12
C HIS A 149 -3.32 0.93 12.19
N THR A 150 -3.78 0.28 13.24
CA THR A 150 -3.68 -1.17 13.39
C THR A 150 -4.77 -1.90 12.61
N VAL A 151 -4.52 -3.15 12.21
CA VAL A 151 -5.57 -4.02 11.65
C VAL A 151 -6.76 -4.16 12.61
N ARG A 152 -6.50 -4.15 13.92
CA ARG A 152 -7.55 -4.13 14.95
C ARG A 152 -8.43 -2.90 14.86
N GLU A 153 -7.84 -1.71 14.81
CA GLU A 153 -8.59 -0.44 14.71
C GLU A 153 -9.46 -0.46 13.45
N PHE A 154 -8.88 -0.82 12.30
CA PHE A 154 -9.63 -0.95 11.05
C PHE A 154 -10.81 -1.92 11.17
N ALA A 155 -10.60 -3.11 11.75
CA ALA A 155 -11.67 -4.07 11.95
C ALA A 155 -12.76 -3.53 12.89
N THR A 156 -12.36 -2.90 14.00
CA THR A 156 -13.29 -2.34 14.99
C THR A 156 -14.18 -1.27 14.35
N GLU A 157 -13.58 -0.34 13.60
CA GLU A 157 -14.34 0.72 12.92
C GLU A 157 -15.23 0.17 11.80
N ALA A 158 -14.75 -0.81 11.02
CA ALA A 158 -15.55 -1.42 9.96
C ALA A 158 -16.83 -2.09 10.51
N PHE A 159 -16.72 -2.83 11.63
CA PHE A 159 -17.90 -3.40 12.29
C PHE A 159 -18.80 -2.31 12.92
N SER A 160 -18.21 -1.25 13.50
CA SER A 160 -18.95 -0.12 14.06
C SER A 160 -19.84 0.57 13.01
N VAL A 161 -19.34 0.76 11.79
CA VAL A 161 -20.13 1.29 10.66
C VAL A 161 -21.35 0.43 10.33
N ALA A 162 -21.28 -0.88 10.55
CA ALA A 162 -22.41 -1.80 10.39
C ALA A 162 -23.31 -1.90 11.64
N GLY A 163 -23.11 -1.04 12.64
CA GLY A 163 -23.86 -1.05 13.90
C GLY A 163 -23.45 -2.16 14.85
N MET A 164 -22.30 -2.82 14.63
CA MET A 164 -21.82 -3.93 15.45
C MET A 164 -20.64 -3.47 16.31
N ARG A 165 -20.81 -3.46 17.63
CA ARG A 165 -19.73 -3.14 18.57
C ARG A 165 -18.92 -4.39 18.89
N ILE A 166 -17.61 -4.32 18.70
CA ILE A 166 -16.70 -5.46 18.91
C ILE A 166 -15.86 -5.22 20.18
N HIS A 167 -15.88 -6.21 21.07
CA HIS A 167 -15.01 -6.27 22.23
C HIS A 167 -13.90 -7.30 22.00
N TRP A 168 -12.66 -6.88 22.21
CA TRP A 168 -11.50 -7.75 22.08
C TRP A 168 -11.21 -8.47 23.39
N LYS A 169 -11.11 -9.80 23.35
CA LYS A 169 -10.75 -10.65 24.50
C LYS A 169 -9.63 -11.63 24.13
N GLY A 170 -8.76 -11.89 25.10
CA GLY A 170 -7.58 -12.74 24.91
C GLY A 170 -6.39 -11.95 24.35
N GLU A 171 -5.31 -12.67 24.04
CA GLU A 171 -4.04 -12.07 23.58
C GLU A 171 -3.39 -12.93 22.50
N GLY A 172 -2.61 -12.27 21.64
CA GLY A 172 -1.83 -12.92 20.58
C GLY A 172 -2.70 -13.75 19.64
N VAL A 173 -2.33 -15.02 19.45
CA VAL A 173 -3.06 -15.94 18.55
C VAL A 173 -4.44 -16.35 19.07
N ASN A 174 -4.69 -16.17 20.37
CA ASN A 174 -5.95 -16.54 21.02
C ASN A 174 -6.94 -15.37 21.10
N GLU A 175 -6.53 -14.21 20.61
CA GLU A 175 -7.34 -13.00 20.65
C GLU A 175 -8.53 -13.07 19.70
N ARG A 176 -9.69 -12.63 20.19
CA ARG A 176 -10.96 -12.67 19.47
C ARG A 176 -11.72 -11.36 19.64
N GLY A 177 -12.32 -10.90 18.55
CA GLY A 177 -13.36 -9.88 18.58
C GLY A 177 -14.71 -10.56 18.75
N ILE A 178 -15.50 -10.10 19.73
CA ILE A 178 -16.80 -10.66 20.09
C ILE A 178 -17.82 -9.53 20.12
N ASP A 179 -19.01 -9.75 19.55
CA ASP A 179 -20.11 -8.76 19.61
C ASP A 179 -20.83 -8.75 20.98
N GLU A 180 -21.84 -7.88 21.13
CA GLU A 180 -22.63 -7.77 22.37
C GLU A 180 -23.42 -9.06 22.69
N ASP A 181 -23.77 -9.85 21.66
CA ASP A 181 -24.48 -11.12 21.79
C ASP A 181 -23.54 -12.31 22.07
N GLY A 182 -22.23 -12.09 22.09
CA GLY A 182 -21.23 -13.11 22.37
C GLY A 182 -20.76 -13.92 21.15
N ASN A 183 -21.06 -13.47 19.93
CA ASN A 183 -20.72 -14.17 18.68
C ASN A 183 -19.35 -13.78 18.09
#